data_AF-A0A3D3DTI1-F1
#
_entry.id   AF-A0A3D3DTI1-F1
#
_cell.length_a   1.000
_cell.length_b   1.000
_cell.length_c   1.000
_cell.angle_alpha   90.00
_cell.angle_beta   90.00
_cell.angle_gamma   90.00
#
_symmetry.space_group_name_H-M   'P 1'
#
loop_
_entity.id
_entity.type
_entity.pdbx_description
1 polymer ?
#
loop_
_entity_poly.entity_id
_entity_poly.type
_entity_poly.pdbx_seq_one_letter_code
_entity_poly.pdbx_strand_id
1 'polypeptide(L)'
;MPQFDHEKLNVYQDSISFVSWAEELLKSISKSIAAYKQLDRASTSVPLNIAEGNGKHTPADRCRFFDIARGSALECAACLDVLVAKKVIEEGKADEGKAMLVKIVSMLVGLIRSNSEERDV
;
A
#
# COMPACT_ATOMS: atom_id res chain seq x y z
N MET A 1 -23.38 -9.30 8.19
CA MET A 1 -23.03 -8.31 9.24
C MET A 1 -22.97 -6.93 8.59
N PRO A 2 -23.28 -5.84 9.32
CA PRO A 2 -23.00 -4.49 8.83
C PRO A 2 -21.50 -4.34 8.56
N GLN A 3 -21.16 -3.57 7.53
CA GLN A 3 -19.78 -3.40 7.04
C GLN A 3 -19.52 -1.91 6.80
N PHE A 4 -18.32 -1.42 7.15
CA PHE A 4 -17.91 -0.05 6.82
C PHE A 4 -17.71 0.09 5.29
N ASP A 5 -17.98 1.27 4.74
CA ASP A 5 -17.96 1.44 3.28
C ASP A 5 -16.59 1.18 2.64
N HIS A 6 -15.50 1.49 3.33
CA HIS A 6 -14.15 1.26 2.80
C HIS A 6 -13.81 -0.23 2.72
N GLU A 7 -14.39 -1.06 3.58
CA GLU A 7 -14.16 -2.51 3.59
C GLU A 7 -14.78 -3.19 2.35
N LYS A 8 -15.68 -2.49 1.63
CA LYS A 8 -16.25 -2.94 0.35
C LYS A 8 -15.30 -2.73 -0.83
N LEU A 9 -14.25 -1.92 -0.67
CA LEU A 9 -13.30 -1.62 -1.74
C LEU A 9 -12.31 -2.77 -1.91
N ASN A 10 -12.18 -3.31 -3.12
CA ASN A 10 -11.18 -4.33 -3.44
C ASN A 10 -9.75 -3.86 -3.10
N VAL A 11 -9.44 -2.59 -3.33
CA VAL A 11 -8.12 -2.02 -3.00
C VAL A 11 -7.83 -2.02 -1.51
N TYR A 12 -8.86 -1.86 -0.67
CA TYR A 12 -8.70 -1.95 0.78
C TYR A 12 -8.41 -3.41 1.17
N GLN A 13 -9.20 -4.35 0.66
CA GLN A 13 -9.02 -5.78 0.95
C GLN A 13 -7.63 -6.28 0.52
N ASP A 14 -7.19 -5.95 -0.69
CA ASP A 14 -5.86 -6.28 -1.19
C ASP A 14 -4.75 -5.61 -0.36
N SER A 15 -4.97 -4.38 0.14
CA SER A 15 -3.99 -3.72 1.01
C SER A 15 -3.85 -4.43 2.37
N ILE A 16 -4.94 -4.98 2.92
CA ILE A 16 -4.89 -5.80 4.14
C ILE A 16 -4.15 -7.12 3.86
N SER A 17 -4.41 -7.76 2.71
CA SER A 17 -3.63 -8.93 2.30
C SER A 17 -2.14 -8.62 2.18
N PHE A 18 -1.79 -7.45 1.61
CA PHE A 18 -0.40 -7.02 1.52
C PHE A 18 0.23 -6.77 2.90
N VAL A 19 -0.49 -6.16 3.84
CA VAL A 19 -0.01 -6.00 5.23
C VAL A 19 0.27 -7.36 5.88
N SER A 20 -0.64 -8.32 5.73
CA SER A 20 -0.43 -9.68 6.25
C SER A 20 0.80 -10.34 5.65
N TRP A 21 0.99 -10.23 4.34
CA TRP A 21 2.17 -10.76 3.65
C TRP A 21 3.46 -10.07 4.11
N ALA A 22 3.44 -8.74 4.23
CA ALA A 22 4.59 -7.95 4.66
C ALA A 22 4.99 -8.29 6.10
N GLU A 23 4.03 -8.53 6.99
CA GLU A 23 4.30 -8.95 8.37
C GLU A 23 5.00 -10.31 8.43
N GLU A 24 4.58 -11.29 7.62
CA GLU A 24 5.28 -12.59 7.53
C GLU A 24 6.71 -12.43 7.00
N LEU A 25 6.94 -11.55 6.03
CA LEU A 25 8.28 -11.21 5.57
C LEU A 25 9.10 -10.56 6.70
N LEU A 26 8.52 -9.59 7.41
CA LEU A 26 9.17 -8.85 8.49
C LEU A 26 9.58 -9.77 9.65
N LYS A 27 8.76 -10.76 10.01
CA LYS A 27 9.12 -11.79 11.00
C LYS A 27 10.38 -12.59 10.63
N SER A 28 10.70 -12.70 9.35
CA SER A 28 11.87 -13.43 8.86
C SER A 28 13.17 -12.61 8.83
N ILE A 29 13.13 -11.31 9.11
CA ILE A 29 14.30 -10.42 9.02
C ILE A 29 14.56 -9.66 10.33
N SER A 30 15.77 -9.12 10.48
CA SER A 30 16.15 -8.38 11.70
C SER A 30 15.47 -7.00 11.80
N LYS A 31 14.90 -6.69 12.97
CA LYS A 31 14.34 -5.37 13.32
C LYS A 31 15.36 -4.22 13.31
N SER A 32 16.67 -4.52 13.33
CA SER A 32 17.72 -3.50 13.26
C SER A 32 17.91 -2.92 11.85
N ILE A 33 17.36 -3.57 10.82
CA ILE A 33 17.45 -3.10 9.44
C ILE A 33 16.54 -1.90 9.28
N ALA A 34 17.06 -0.75 8.82
CA ALA A 34 16.26 0.46 8.65
C ALA A 34 15.01 0.26 7.76
N ALA A 35 15.15 -0.56 6.70
CA ALA A 35 14.04 -0.92 5.81
C ALA A 35 12.93 -1.73 6.50
N TYR A 36 13.20 -2.42 7.63
CA TYR A 36 12.15 -3.07 8.43
C TYR A 36 11.11 -2.05 8.86
N LYS A 37 11.56 -1.00 9.58
CA LYS A 37 10.66 -0.01 10.17
C LYS A 37 9.96 0.82 9.10
N GLN A 38 10.63 1.04 7.98
CA GLN A 38 10.06 1.77 6.86
C GLN A 38 8.96 0.95 6.17
N LEU A 39 9.22 -0.33 5.89
CA LEU A 39 8.23 -1.22 5.28
C LEU A 39 7.00 -1.40 6.18
N ASP A 40 7.21 -1.64 7.48
CA ASP A 40 6.13 -1.78 8.48
C ASP A 40 5.21 -0.54 8.54
N ARG A 41 5.83 0.65 8.60
CA ARG A 41 5.08 1.91 8.61
C ARG A 41 4.38 2.18 7.29
N ALA A 42 5.06 1.99 6.17
CA ALA A 42 4.52 2.26 4.85
C ALA A 42 3.37 1.29 4.53
N SER A 43 3.52 0.00 4.83
CA SER A 43 2.49 -1.02 4.59
C SER A 43 1.23 -0.71 5.41
N THR A 44 1.39 -0.31 6.68
CA THR A 44 0.30 0.12 7.56
C THR A 44 -0.38 1.41 7.05
N SER A 45 0.38 2.34 6.48
CA SER A 45 -0.14 3.61 5.95
C SER A 45 -1.11 3.42 4.78
N VAL A 46 -0.92 2.39 3.95
CA VAL A 46 -1.76 2.11 2.76
C VAL A 46 -3.25 1.92 3.12
N PRO A 47 -3.66 0.92 3.92
CA PRO A 47 -5.06 0.71 4.27
C PRO A 47 -5.65 1.88 5.07
N LEU A 48 -4.86 2.52 5.94
CA LEU A 48 -5.33 3.66 6.74
C LEU A 48 -5.74 4.84 5.86
N ASN A 49 -4.91 5.18 4.86
CA ASN A 49 -5.22 6.27 3.94
C ASN A 49 -6.33 5.90 2.96
N ILE A 50 -6.48 4.63 2.56
CA ILE A 50 -7.64 4.18 1.78
C ILE A 50 -8.93 4.38 2.57
N ALA A 51 -8.96 3.93 3.82
CA ALA A 51 -10.14 4.05 4.68
C ALA A 51 -10.50 5.51 4.94
N GLU A 52 -9.51 6.33 5.30
CA GLU A 52 -9.73 7.76 5.55
C GLU A 52 -10.17 8.49 4.27
N GLY A 53 -9.53 8.22 3.14
CA GLY A 53 -9.89 8.78 1.84
C GLY A 53 -11.32 8.44 1.46
N ASN A 54 -11.75 7.18 1.62
CA ASN A 54 -13.12 6.78 1.33
C ASN A 54 -14.17 7.48 2.21
N GLY A 55 -13.78 7.96 3.39
CA GLY A 55 -14.65 8.71 4.29
C GLY A 55 -14.76 10.21 3.99
N LYS A 56 -13.93 10.79 3.12
CA LYS A 56 -13.95 12.24 2.87
C LYS A 56 -15.16 12.69 2.03
N HIS A 57 -15.63 13.91 2.25
CA HIS A 57 -16.81 14.41 1.54
C HIS A 57 -16.49 14.95 0.15
N THR A 58 -15.36 15.65 -0.01
CA THR A 58 -15.01 16.28 -1.28
C THR A 58 -14.14 15.35 -2.14
N PRO A 59 -14.30 15.34 -3.47
CA PRO A 59 -13.45 14.52 -4.32
C PRO A 59 -11.96 14.90 -4.23
N ALA A 60 -11.66 16.19 -4.04
CA ALA A 60 -10.29 16.67 -3.84
C ALA A 60 -9.64 16.08 -2.58
N ASP A 61 -10.35 16.05 -1.46
CA ASP A 61 -9.85 15.44 -0.23
C ASP A 61 -9.70 13.92 -0.38
N ARG A 62 -10.70 13.24 -0.99
CA ARG A 62 -10.60 11.80 -1.28
C ARG A 62 -9.32 11.48 -2.05
N CYS A 63 -9.08 12.18 -3.16
CA CYS A 63 -7.90 12.00 -3.99
C CYS A 63 -6.60 12.24 -3.21
N ARG A 64 -6.54 13.26 -2.34
CA ARG A 64 -5.35 13.55 -1.52
C ARG A 64 -4.94 12.34 -0.68
N PHE A 65 -5.89 11.65 -0.06
CA PHE A 65 -5.61 10.45 0.74
C PHE A 65 -5.26 9.25 -0.13
N PHE A 66 -5.92 9.07 -1.27
CA PHE A 66 -5.54 8.01 -2.22
C PHE A 66 -4.13 8.22 -2.81
N ASP A 67 -3.72 9.46 -3.05
CA ASP A 67 -2.35 9.80 -3.44
C ASP A 67 -1.33 9.44 -2.35
N ILE A 68 -1.65 9.69 -1.08
CA ILE A 68 -0.81 9.28 0.06
C ILE A 68 -0.72 7.75 0.12
N ALA A 69 -1.84 7.04 -0.01
CA ALA A 69 -1.84 5.57 -0.04
C ALA A 69 -0.98 5.04 -1.20
N ARG A 70 -1.06 5.67 -2.38
CA ARG A 70 -0.25 5.32 -3.56
C ARG A 70 1.23 5.57 -3.28
N GLY A 71 1.58 6.70 -2.68
CA GLY A 71 2.95 7.01 -2.25
C GLY A 71 3.50 5.95 -1.29
N SER A 72 2.72 5.57 -0.26
CA SER A 72 3.09 4.53 0.69
C SER A 72 3.25 3.15 0.03
N ALA A 73 2.41 2.81 -0.95
CA ALA A 73 2.55 1.56 -1.70
C ALA A 73 3.84 1.52 -2.55
N LEU A 74 4.19 2.63 -3.21
CA LEU A 74 5.46 2.77 -3.94
C LEU A 74 6.67 2.71 -3.01
N GLU A 75 6.55 3.31 -1.83
CA GLU A 75 7.56 3.23 -0.79
C GLU A 75 7.77 1.79 -0.29
N CYS A 76 6.70 1.01 -0.13
CA CYS A 76 6.80 -0.43 0.17
C CYS A 76 7.60 -1.17 -0.91
N ALA A 77 7.32 -0.92 -2.19
CA ALA A 77 8.04 -1.56 -3.30
C ALA A 77 9.54 -1.20 -3.25
N ALA A 78 9.86 0.07 -2.99
CA ALA A 78 11.24 0.51 -2.81
C ALA A 78 11.91 -0.11 -1.57
N CYS A 79 11.18 -0.31 -0.46
CA CYS A 79 11.71 -1.04 0.69
C CYS A 79 12.06 -2.49 0.34
N LEU A 80 11.23 -3.18 -0.45
CA LEU A 80 11.53 -4.53 -0.92
C LEU A 80 12.80 -4.55 -1.80
N ASP A 81 12.96 -3.58 -2.70
CA ASP A 81 14.19 -3.41 -3.47
C ASP A 81 15.42 -3.22 -2.59
N VAL A 82 15.31 -2.39 -1.55
CA VAL A 82 16.41 -2.17 -0.59
C VAL A 82 16.76 -3.46 0.17
N LEU A 83 15.78 -4.28 0.53
CA LEU A 83 16.02 -5.56 1.21
C LEU A 83 16.75 -6.57 0.29
N VAL A 84 16.35 -6.65 -0.98
CA VAL A 84 17.05 -7.47 -2.00
C VAL A 84 18.48 -6.96 -2.23
N ALA A 85 18.65 -5.64 -2.44
CA ALA A 85 19.96 -5.03 -2.68
C ALA A 85 20.93 -5.24 -1.50
N LYS A 86 20.40 -5.28 -0.27
CA LYS A 86 21.17 -5.58 0.95
C LYS A 86 21.36 -7.07 1.20
N LYS A 87 20.88 -7.94 0.31
CA LYS A 87 20.93 -9.41 0.43
C LYS A 87 20.26 -9.93 1.70
N VAL A 88 19.25 -9.21 2.19
CA VAL A 88 18.46 -9.61 3.36
C VAL A 88 17.41 -10.64 2.94
N ILE A 89 16.88 -10.50 1.74
CA ILE A 89 15.92 -11.41 1.12
C ILE A 89 16.37 -11.74 -0.31
N GLU A 90 15.93 -12.87 -0.82
CA GLU A 90 16.12 -13.25 -2.23
C GLU A 90 15.18 -12.46 -3.15
N GLU A 91 15.58 -12.26 -4.40
CA GLU A 91 14.80 -11.51 -5.39
C GLU A 91 13.39 -12.09 -5.57
N GLY A 92 13.28 -13.41 -5.70
CA GLY A 92 11.98 -14.07 -5.84
C GLY A 92 11.04 -13.89 -4.65
N LYS A 93 11.56 -13.58 -3.44
CA LYS A 93 10.72 -13.25 -2.29
C LYS A 93 10.10 -11.85 -2.41
N ALA A 94 10.73 -10.91 -3.12
CA ALA A 94 10.17 -9.58 -3.31
C ALA A 94 9.08 -9.55 -4.38
N ASP A 95 9.14 -10.44 -5.37
CA ASP A 95 8.25 -10.43 -6.53
C ASP A 95 6.77 -10.60 -6.17
N GLU A 96 6.45 -11.48 -5.23
CA GLU A 96 5.08 -11.68 -4.76
C GLU A 96 4.49 -10.40 -4.17
N GLY A 97 5.19 -9.77 -3.23
CA GLY A 97 4.76 -8.52 -2.62
C GLY A 97 4.67 -7.37 -3.62
N LYS A 98 5.61 -7.29 -4.57
CA LYS A 98 5.57 -6.28 -5.63
C LYS A 98 4.38 -6.47 -6.57
N ALA A 99 4.01 -7.70 -6.91
CA ALA A 99 2.83 -7.98 -7.72
C ALA A 99 1.55 -7.49 -7.03
N MET A 100 1.43 -7.70 -5.71
CA MET A 100 0.31 -7.17 -4.91
C MET A 100 0.29 -5.63 -4.94
N LEU A 101 1.45 -5.00 -4.75
CA LEU A 101 1.59 -3.53 -4.76
C LEU A 101 1.25 -2.91 -6.12
N VAL A 102 1.64 -3.54 -7.23
CA VAL A 102 1.26 -3.09 -8.59
C VAL A 102 -0.26 -3.08 -8.76
N LYS A 103 -0.94 -4.13 -8.27
CA LYS A 103 -2.41 -4.22 -8.31
C LYS A 103 -3.05 -3.12 -7.46
N ILE A 104 -2.56 -2.91 -6.24
CA ILE A 104 -3.02 -1.86 -5.32
C ILE A 104 -2.85 -0.48 -5.96
N VAL A 105 -1.66 -0.16 -6.47
CA VAL A 105 -1.37 1.12 -7.14
C VAL A 105 -2.28 1.34 -8.33
N SER A 106 -2.52 0.32 -9.15
CA SER A 106 -3.41 0.42 -10.32
C SER A 106 -4.86 0.75 -9.90
N MET A 107 -5.36 0.12 -8.84
CA MET A 107 -6.70 0.44 -8.32
C MET A 107 -6.77 1.83 -7.68
N LEU A 108 -5.73 2.28 -6.98
CA LEU A 108 -5.66 3.63 -6.43
C LEU A 108 -5.69 4.69 -7.53
N VAL A 109 -4.93 4.50 -8.62
CA VAL A 109 -4.97 5.38 -9.79
C VAL A 109 -6.38 5.42 -10.40
N GLY A 110 -7.03 4.26 -10.53
CA GLY A 110 -8.42 4.18 -10.99
C GLY A 110 -9.40 4.94 -10.08
N LEU A 111 -9.24 4.86 -8.76
CA LEU A 111 -10.05 5.61 -7.80
C LEU A 111 -9.79 7.11 -7.86
N ILE A 112 -8.53 7.55 -8.04
CA ILE A 112 -8.20 8.97 -8.16
C ILE A 112 -8.86 9.54 -9.43
N ARG A 113 -8.70 8.87 -10.57
CA ARG A 113 -9.30 9.29 -11.84
C ARG A 113 -10.83 9.31 -11.78
N SER A 114 -11.46 8.36 -11.08
CA SER A 114 -12.93 8.36 -10.94
C SER A 114 -13.47 9.44 -10.00
N ASN A 115 -12.60 10.05 -9.19
CA ASN A 115 -12.96 11.15 -8.28
C ASN A 115 -12.46 12.52 -8.78
N SER A 116 -11.65 12.58 -9.83
CA SER A 116 -11.14 13.85 -10.37
C SER A 116 -10.74 13.71 -11.83
N GLU A 117 -11.36 14.50 -12.71
CA GLU A 117 -11.00 14.57 -14.13
C GLU A 117 -9.71 15.38 -14.38
N GLU A 118 -9.29 16.20 -13.42
CA GLU A 118 -8.12 17.10 -13.54
C GLU A 118 -6.80 16.45 -13.12
N ARG A 119 -6.85 15.32 -12.39
CA ARG A 119 -5.65 14.61 -11.92
C ARG A 119 -5.24 13.54 -12.93
N ASP A 120 -4.45 13.94 -13.92
CA ASP A 120 -3.72 13.03 -14.81
C ASP A 120 -2.61 12.32 -14.01
N VAL A 121 -2.97 11.21 -13.37
CA VAL A 121 -2.04 10.28 -12.69
C VAL A 121 -1.80 9.05 -13.55
#